data_AF-A0A397A5K9-F1
#
_entry.id   AF-A0A397A5K9-F1
#
_cell.length_a   1.000
_cell.length_b   1.000
_cell.length_c   1.000
_cell.angle_alpha   90.00
_cell.angle_beta   90.00
_cell.angle_gamma   90.00
#
_symmetry.space_group_name_H-M   'P 1'
#
loop_
_entity.id
_entity.type
_entity.pdbx_description
1 polymer ?
#
loop_
_entity_poly.entity_id
_entity_poly.type
_entity_poly.pdbx_seq_one_letter_code
_entity_poly.pdbx_strand_id
1 'polypeptide(L)'
;QTLALQSAAQAASLLVQGLPAEQRSMLRLLFNHPFPPPFRPQAWKLFLSDPTTRFKYESKCVTNRIGTISVLDTQFTVKCQAVLDAFPNVPPSRNIHMAMKTALSYIHTITPQAFSTLGEAYFSLVLPLLLVWPDADASSLVEAYATLLAIVPRPHFVDEAFVSRVVDLLNTVDASYATSLVTLFPSEVPNVLK
;
A
#
# COMPACT_ATOMS: atom_id res chain seq x y z
N GLN A 1 18.39 25.85 -4.09
CA GLN A 1 18.80 24.68 -3.29
C GLN A 1 18.32 23.33 -3.86
N THR A 2 17.60 23.27 -4.99
CA THR A 2 16.94 22.05 -5.50
C THR A 2 17.81 21.17 -6.42
N LEU A 3 18.71 21.75 -7.21
CA LEU A 3 19.54 21.01 -8.18
C LEU A 3 20.54 20.04 -7.53
N ALA A 4 21.31 20.51 -6.55
CA ALA A 4 22.30 19.67 -5.87
C ALA A 4 21.65 18.46 -5.16
N LEU A 5 20.46 18.66 -4.59
CA LEU A 5 19.72 17.60 -3.91
C LEU A 5 19.11 16.59 -4.89
N GLN A 6 18.67 17.05 -6.07
CA GLN A 6 18.21 16.17 -7.15
C GLN A 6 19.38 15.33 -7.72
N SER A 7 20.54 15.96 -7.97
CA SER A 7 21.74 15.25 -8.44
C SER A 7 22.24 14.24 -7.40
N ALA A 8 22.26 14.61 -6.12
CA ALA A 8 22.61 13.70 -5.04
C ALA A 8 21.61 12.53 -4.93
N ALA A 9 20.31 12.78 -5.08
CA ALA A 9 19.28 11.74 -5.06
C ALA A 9 19.42 10.76 -6.24
N GLN A 10 19.77 11.26 -7.44
CA GLN A 10 20.05 10.42 -8.60
C GLN A 10 21.32 9.57 -8.41
N ALA A 11 22.39 10.15 -7.88
CA ALA A 11 23.61 9.40 -7.57
C ALA A 11 23.33 8.31 -6.51
N ALA A 12 22.59 8.66 -5.46
CA ALA A 12 22.19 7.72 -4.42
C ALA A 12 21.30 6.59 -4.97
N SER A 13 20.41 6.88 -5.91
CA SER A 13 19.52 5.85 -6.49
C SER A 13 20.30 4.79 -7.27
N LEU A 14 21.42 5.16 -7.90
CA LEU A 14 22.34 4.22 -8.56
C LEU A 14 23.10 3.37 -7.55
N LEU A 15 23.60 3.98 -6.47
CA LEU A 15 24.38 3.27 -5.44
C LEU A 15 23.54 2.25 -4.66
N VAL A 16 22.26 2.58 -4.41
CA VAL A 16 21.37 1.76 -3.58
C VAL A 16 20.97 0.45 -4.24
N GLN A 17 21.04 0.34 -5.57
CA GLN A 17 20.82 -0.94 -6.27
C GLN A 17 21.87 -2.01 -5.90
N GLY A 18 23.08 -1.59 -5.52
CA GLY A 18 24.19 -2.47 -5.14
C GLY A 18 24.29 -2.76 -3.65
N LEU A 19 23.35 -2.27 -2.81
CA LEU A 19 23.43 -2.46 -1.36
C LEU A 19 23.22 -3.93 -0.96
N PRO A 20 24.11 -4.48 -0.10
CA PRO A 20 23.90 -5.80 0.51
C PRO A 20 22.59 -5.87 1.28
N ALA A 21 21.96 -7.05 1.30
CA ALA A 21 20.65 -7.26 1.93
C ALA A 21 20.62 -6.85 3.42
N GLU A 22 21.72 -7.10 4.13
CA GLU A 22 21.89 -6.79 5.56
C GLU A 22 21.90 -5.28 5.85
N GLN A 23 22.30 -4.46 4.88
CA GLN A 23 22.45 -3.01 5.04
C GLN A 23 21.18 -2.24 4.61
N ARG A 24 20.16 -2.92 4.11
CA ARG A 24 18.89 -2.30 3.66
C ARG A 24 18.16 -1.60 4.81
N SER A 25 18.25 -2.13 6.02
CA SER A 25 17.67 -1.52 7.23
C SER A 25 18.33 -0.17 7.57
N MET A 26 19.60 0.05 7.21
CA MET A 26 20.32 1.30 7.45
C MET A 26 19.75 2.47 6.63
N LEU A 27 19.07 2.21 5.51
CA LEU A 27 18.33 3.24 4.80
C LEU A 27 17.23 3.85 5.67
N ARG A 28 16.68 3.15 6.66
CA ARG A 28 15.73 3.78 7.61
C ARG A 28 16.43 4.75 8.56
N LEU A 29 17.71 4.53 8.87
CA LEU A 29 18.52 5.40 9.74
C LEU A 29 19.03 6.64 9.00
N LEU A 30 19.29 6.52 7.70
CA LEU A 30 19.85 7.61 6.88
C LEU A 30 18.82 8.69 6.53
N PHE A 31 17.53 8.42 6.70
CA PHE A 31 16.46 9.34 6.31
C PHE A 31 15.55 9.66 7.49
N ASN A 32 15.90 10.70 8.25
CA ASN A 32 14.98 11.43 9.14
C ASN A 32 14.05 12.41 8.38
N HIS A 33 14.13 12.39 7.04
CA HIS A 33 13.40 13.26 6.12
C HIS A 33 12.74 12.42 5.02
N PRO A 34 11.65 12.90 4.39
CA PRO A 34 11.02 12.19 3.28
C PRO A 34 12.02 11.90 2.17
N PHE A 35 11.99 10.68 1.63
CA PHE A 35 12.83 10.30 0.48
C PHE A 35 12.63 11.29 -0.68
N PRO A 36 13.71 11.80 -1.30
CA PRO A 36 13.62 12.61 -2.50
C PRO A 36 12.89 11.87 -3.63
N PRO A 37 12.04 12.53 -4.45
CA PRO A 37 11.25 11.85 -5.47
C PRO A 37 12.03 10.90 -6.40
N PRO A 38 13.22 11.27 -6.94
CA PRO A 38 14.00 10.39 -7.82
C PRO A 38 14.51 9.12 -7.14
N PHE A 39 14.62 9.13 -5.81
CA PHE A 39 15.16 8.04 -5.02
C PHE A 39 14.09 7.02 -4.60
N ARG A 40 12.83 7.46 -4.48
CA ARG A 40 11.71 6.63 -4.01
C ARG A 40 11.57 5.30 -4.78
N PRO A 41 11.64 5.27 -6.12
CA PRO A 41 11.45 4.02 -6.85
C PRO A 41 12.46 2.93 -6.48
N GLN A 42 13.73 3.31 -6.30
CA GLN A 42 14.80 2.37 -5.97
C GLN A 42 14.73 1.93 -4.51
N ALA A 43 14.47 2.88 -3.61
CA ALA A 43 14.28 2.58 -2.19
C ALA A 43 13.12 1.60 -1.97
N TRP A 44 11.96 1.90 -2.56
CA TRP A 44 10.77 1.06 -2.43
C TRP A 44 11.00 -0.34 -3.02
N LYS A 45 11.74 -0.44 -4.13
CA LYS A 45 12.01 -1.72 -4.79
C LYS A 45 12.85 -2.57 -3.87
N LEU A 46 13.86 -1.97 -3.26
CA LEU A 46 14.75 -2.65 -2.33
C LEU A 46 14.05 -3.07 -1.02
N PHE A 47 13.07 -2.30 -0.54
CA PHE A 47 12.31 -2.64 0.67
C PHE A 47 11.16 -3.63 0.43
N LEU A 48 10.56 -3.62 -0.76
CA LEU A 48 9.38 -4.41 -1.09
C LEU A 48 9.67 -5.61 -2.01
N SER A 49 10.94 -5.84 -2.36
CA SER A 49 11.30 -6.98 -3.20
C SER A 49 11.18 -8.31 -2.45
N ASP A 50 10.45 -9.22 -3.07
CA ASP A 50 10.39 -10.65 -2.78
C ASP A 50 10.37 -11.41 -4.12
N PRO A 51 11.55 -11.74 -4.67
CA PRO A 51 11.66 -12.45 -5.95
C PRO A 51 10.95 -13.82 -5.93
N THR A 52 10.79 -14.41 -4.75
CA THR A 52 10.09 -15.70 -4.58
C THR A 52 8.62 -15.56 -4.92
N THR A 53 7.95 -14.51 -4.42
CA THR A 53 6.54 -14.25 -4.70
C THR A 53 6.34 -13.90 -6.17
N ARG A 54 7.22 -13.09 -6.75
CA ARG A 54 7.21 -12.79 -8.20
C ARG A 54 7.30 -14.06 -9.03
N PHE A 55 8.28 -14.91 -8.75
CA PHE A 55 8.50 -16.15 -9.48
C PHE A 55 7.31 -17.11 -9.38
N LYS A 56 6.70 -17.23 -8.18
CA LYS A 56 5.49 -18.03 -7.98
C LYS A 56 4.32 -17.54 -8.85
N TYR A 57 4.13 -16.23 -8.93
CA TYR A 57 3.11 -15.63 -9.78
C TYR A 57 3.35 -15.91 -11.26
N GLU A 58 4.57 -15.62 -11.75
CA GLU A 58 4.93 -15.81 -13.16
C GLU A 58 4.84 -17.30 -13.56
N SER A 59 5.34 -18.20 -12.72
CA SER A 59 5.23 -19.66 -12.92
C SER A 59 3.77 -20.12 -12.97
N LYS A 60 2.90 -19.56 -12.13
CA LYS A 60 1.47 -19.89 -12.12
C LYS A 60 0.75 -19.32 -13.34
N CYS A 61 1.16 -18.15 -13.85
CA CYS A 61 0.62 -17.62 -15.11
C CYS A 61 0.90 -18.55 -16.29
N VAL A 62 2.08 -19.16 -16.34
CA VAL A 62 2.47 -20.11 -17.40
C VAL A 62 1.72 -21.44 -17.28
N THR A 63 1.63 -21.98 -16.06
CA THR A 63 1.09 -23.33 -15.82
C THR A 63 -0.43 -23.37 -15.69
N ASN A 64 -1.04 -22.36 -15.07
CA ASN A 64 -2.48 -22.26 -14.89
C ASN A 64 -2.91 -20.79 -14.73
N ARG A 65 -3.05 -20.10 -15.87
CA ARG A 65 -3.48 -18.69 -15.92
C ARG A 65 -4.81 -18.47 -15.21
N ILE A 66 -5.78 -19.37 -15.35
CA ILE A 66 -7.10 -19.24 -14.72
C ILE A 66 -6.98 -19.24 -13.20
N GLY A 67 -6.06 -20.05 -12.65
CA GLY A 67 -5.74 -20.10 -11.22
C GLY A 67 -5.09 -18.85 -10.64
N THR A 68 -4.88 -17.80 -11.45
CA THR A 68 -4.44 -16.47 -10.99
C THR A 68 -5.57 -15.45 -10.89
N ILE A 69 -6.77 -15.83 -11.33
CA ILE A 69 -7.94 -14.95 -11.41
C ILE A 69 -8.82 -15.21 -10.19
N SER A 70 -9.18 -14.14 -9.50
CA SER A 70 -10.09 -14.15 -8.36
C SER A 70 -11.50 -14.53 -8.81
N VAL A 71 -12.22 -15.24 -7.95
CA VAL A 71 -13.67 -15.45 -8.12
C VAL A 71 -14.47 -14.15 -8.11
N LEU A 72 -13.87 -13.05 -7.61
CA LEU A 72 -14.43 -11.71 -7.57
C LEU A 72 -13.84 -10.77 -8.65
N ASP A 73 -13.21 -11.28 -9.73
CA ASP A 73 -12.50 -10.45 -10.72
C ASP A 73 -13.36 -9.34 -11.34
N THR A 74 -14.66 -9.60 -11.53
CA THR A 74 -15.61 -8.58 -12.02
C THR A 74 -15.77 -7.43 -11.03
N GLN A 75 -15.88 -7.72 -9.73
CA GLN A 75 -15.93 -6.71 -8.68
C GLN A 75 -14.61 -5.95 -8.59
N PHE A 76 -13.48 -6.65 -8.69
CA PHE A 76 -12.15 -6.04 -8.68
C PHE A 76 -11.98 -5.08 -9.85
N THR A 77 -12.48 -5.43 -11.03
CA THR A 77 -12.46 -4.55 -12.22
C THR A 77 -13.14 -3.21 -11.94
N VAL A 78 -14.35 -3.25 -11.38
CA VAL A 78 -15.14 -2.05 -11.07
C VAL A 78 -14.50 -1.24 -9.94
N LYS A 79 -14.08 -1.91 -8.85
CA LYS A 79 -13.49 -1.26 -7.67
C LYS A 79 -12.14 -0.61 -7.98
N CYS A 80 -11.28 -1.27 -8.76
CA CYS A 80 -10.01 -0.66 -9.19
C CYS A 80 -10.25 0.59 -10.02
N GLN A 81 -11.25 0.59 -10.92
CA GLN A 81 -11.57 1.77 -11.70
C GLN A 81 -12.07 2.92 -10.81
N ALA A 82 -13.02 2.64 -9.92
CA ALA A 82 -13.56 3.64 -9.01
C ALA A 82 -12.48 4.28 -8.11
N VAL A 83 -11.52 3.49 -7.62
CA VAL A 83 -10.41 3.99 -6.81
C VAL A 83 -9.45 4.85 -7.62
N LEU A 84 -9.14 4.48 -8.87
CA LEU A 84 -8.31 5.29 -9.76
C LEU A 84 -9.01 6.60 -10.13
N ASP A 85 -10.31 6.57 -10.43
CA ASP A 85 -11.11 7.76 -10.75
C ASP A 85 -11.16 8.74 -9.58
N ALA A 86 -11.23 8.22 -8.35
CA ALA A 86 -11.20 9.03 -7.13
C ALA A 86 -9.81 9.61 -6.81
N PHE A 87 -8.73 9.13 -7.46
CA PHE A 87 -7.36 9.51 -7.15
C PHE A 87 -6.63 10.12 -8.37
N PRO A 88 -6.91 11.40 -8.70
CA PRO A 88 -6.49 12.02 -9.95
C PRO A 88 -4.96 12.20 -10.11
N ASN A 89 -4.20 12.01 -9.03
CA ASN A 89 -2.74 12.05 -9.07
C ASN A 89 -2.12 10.84 -9.78
N VAL A 90 -2.86 9.74 -9.92
CA VAL A 90 -2.45 8.62 -10.77
C VAL A 90 -2.97 8.90 -12.18
N PRO A 91 -2.09 8.97 -13.20
CA PRO A 91 -2.53 9.27 -14.55
C PRO A 91 -3.50 8.19 -15.05
N PRO A 92 -4.61 8.56 -15.71
CA PRO A 92 -5.56 7.59 -16.23
C PRO A 92 -4.88 6.75 -17.31
N SER A 93 -4.78 5.45 -17.07
CA SER A 93 -4.13 4.52 -17.99
C SER A 93 -4.78 3.14 -17.88
N ARG A 94 -5.17 2.60 -19.04
CA ARG A 94 -5.68 1.23 -19.14
C ARG A 94 -4.65 0.21 -18.65
N ASN A 95 -3.36 0.48 -18.87
CA ASN A 95 -2.29 -0.42 -18.42
C ASN A 95 -2.19 -0.43 -16.90
N ILE A 96 -2.28 0.74 -16.25
CA ILE A 96 -2.28 0.87 -14.79
C ILE A 96 -3.47 0.13 -14.19
N HIS A 97 -4.68 0.35 -14.74
CA HIS A 97 -5.89 -0.34 -14.29
C HIS A 97 -5.75 -1.87 -14.41
N MET A 98 -5.28 -2.36 -15.55
CA MET A 98 -5.10 -3.80 -15.77
C MET A 98 -4.03 -4.39 -14.83
N ALA A 99 -2.90 -3.72 -14.65
CA ALA A 99 -1.83 -4.17 -13.76
C ALA A 99 -2.30 -4.22 -12.30
N MET A 100 -2.95 -3.15 -11.84
CA MET A 100 -3.57 -3.07 -10.50
C MET A 100 -4.58 -4.20 -10.29
N LYS A 101 -5.53 -4.35 -11.21
CA LYS A 101 -6.56 -5.40 -11.13
C LYS A 101 -5.95 -6.79 -11.07
N THR A 102 -5.03 -7.10 -11.98
CA THR A 102 -4.40 -8.43 -12.05
C THR A 102 -3.61 -8.73 -10.78
N ALA A 103 -2.87 -7.75 -10.25
CA ALA A 103 -2.11 -7.95 -9.02
C ALA A 103 -3.01 -8.20 -7.81
N LEU A 104 -4.02 -7.34 -7.60
CA LEU A 104 -4.98 -7.49 -6.51
C LEU A 104 -5.77 -8.80 -6.64
N SER A 105 -6.24 -9.13 -7.84
CA SER A 105 -6.94 -10.38 -8.11
C SER A 105 -6.11 -11.59 -7.71
N TYR A 106 -4.84 -11.64 -8.13
CA TYR A 106 -3.96 -12.75 -7.78
C TYR A 106 -3.70 -12.83 -6.28
N ILE A 107 -3.44 -11.70 -5.63
CA ILE A 107 -3.15 -11.66 -4.19
C ILE A 107 -4.35 -12.14 -3.38
N HIS A 108 -5.57 -11.81 -3.81
CA HIS A 108 -6.78 -12.38 -3.23
C HIS A 108 -6.83 -13.91 -3.33
N THR A 109 -6.36 -14.51 -4.43
CA THR A 109 -6.34 -15.98 -4.57
C THR A 109 -5.41 -16.68 -3.59
N ILE A 110 -4.30 -16.03 -3.20
CA ILE A 110 -3.28 -16.63 -2.31
C ILE A 110 -3.44 -16.16 -0.86
N THR A 111 -4.16 -15.08 -0.61
CA THR A 111 -4.35 -14.48 0.71
C THR A 111 -5.74 -13.83 0.84
N PRO A 112 -6.83 -14.62 0.75
CA PRO A 112 -8.20 -14.10 0.79
C PRO A 112 -8.52 -13.35 2.10
N GLN A 113 -7.90 -13.76 3.21
CA GLN A 113 -8.05 -13.12 4.51
C GLN A 113 -7.56 -11.67 4.55
N ALA A 114 -6.65 -11.27 3.65
CA ALA A 114 -6.21 -9.88 3.58
C ALA A 114 -7.35 -8.99 3.09
N PHE A 115 -8.14 -9.46 2.12
CA PHE A 115 -9.29 -8.74 1.60
C PHE A 115 -10.40 -8.63 2.65
N SER A 116 -10.72 -9.73 3.35
CA SER A 116 -11.74 -9.71 4.40
C SER A 116 -11.40 -8.78 5.56
N THR A 117 -10.11 -8.63 5.87
CA THR A 117 -9.64 -7.77 6.96
C THR A 117 -9.57 -6.30 6.54
N LEU A 118 -9.11 -6.01 5.32
CA LEU A 118 -8.86 -4.65 4.87
C LEU A 118 -10.08 -3.97 4.23
N GLY A 119 -11.04 -4.75 3.72
CA GLY A 119 -12.19 -4.21 3.01
C GLY A 119 -11.78 -3.26 1.88
N GLU A 120 -12.32 -2.05 1.86
CA GLU A 120 -12.00 -1.04 0.83
C GLU A 120 -10.54 -0.56 0.85
N ALA A 121 -9.86 -0.63 1.99
CA ALA A 121 -8.45 -0.27 2.08
C ALA A 121 -7.57 -1.17 1.20
N TYR A 122 -8.03 -2.39 0.92
CA TYR A 122 -7.36 -3.33 0.02
C TYR A 122 -7.15 -2.76 -1.39
N PHE A 123 -8.06 -1.90 -1.87
CA PHE A 123 -7.91 -1.27 -3.18
C PHE A 123 -7.12 0.04 -3.09
N SER A 124 -7.13 0.72 -1.95
CA SER A 124 -6.47 2.02 -1.79
C SER A 124 -4.96 1.90 -1.49
N LEU A 125 -4.54 0.83 -0.82
CA LEU A 125 -3.14 0.62 -0.41
C LEU A 125 -2.16 0.41 -1.57
N VAL A 126 -2.66 0.11 -2.78
CA VAL A 126 -1.82 -0.03 -3.97
C VAL A 126 -1.49 1.33 -4.61
N LEU A 127 -2.28 2.38 -4.35
CA LEU A 127 -2.11 3.70 -4.96
C LEU A 127 -0.70 4.29 -4.75
N PRO A 128 -0.09 4.22 -3.55
CA PRO A 128 1.28 4.70 -3.38
C PRO A 128 2.30 3.96 -4.25
N LEU A 129 2.09 2.66 -4.52
CA LEU A 129 2.96 1.89 -5.42
C LEU A 129 2.85 2.40 -6.86
N LEU A 130 1.63 2.73 -7.31
CA LEU A 130 1.37 3.28 -8.64
C LEU A 130 1.92 4.70 -8.82
N LEU A 131 1.95 5.51 -7.75
CA LEU A 131 2.58 6.83 -7.78
C LEU A 131 4.11 6.76 -7.85
N VAL A 132 4.70 5.75 -7.19
CA VAL A 132 6.15 5.55 -7.20
C VAL A 132 6.62 4.83 -8.47
N TRP A 133 5.78 3.94 -9.02
CA TRP A 133 6.04 3.18 -10.24
C TRP A 133 4.83 3.27 -11.20
N PRO A 134 4.71 4.36 -11.96
CA PRO A 134 3.60 4.56 -12.90
C PRO A 134 3.56 3.51 -14.01
N ASP A 135 4.70 2.93 -14.36
CA ASP A 135 4.86 1.90 -15.40
C ASP A 135 5.01 0.48 -14.83
N ALA A 136 4.57 0.24 -13.58
CA ALA A 136 4.69 -1.08 -12.98
C ALA A 136 3.85 -2.13 -13.72
N ASP A 137 4.46 -3.28 -14.02
CA ASP A 137 3.76 -4.46 -14.51
C ASP A 137 3.04 -5.21 -13.37
N ALA A 138 2.16 -6.13 -13.73
CA ALA A 138 1.41 -6.92 -12.76
C ALA A 138 2.34 -7.73 -11.84
N SER A 139 3.42 -8.32 -12.37
CA SER A 139 4.39 -9.10 -11.60
C SER A 139 5.05 -8.27 -10.48
N SER A 140 5.47 -7.06 -10.80
CA SER A 140 6.14 -6.15 -9.86
C SER A 140 5.15 -5.63 -8.81
N LEU A 141 3.90 -5.38 -9.20
CA LEU A 141 2.84 -5.02 -8.24
C LEU A 141 2.47 -6.20 -7.34
N VAL A 142 2.42 -7.43 -7.85
CA VAL A 142 2.19 -8.63 -7.04
C VAL A 142 3.26 -8.76 -5.96
N GLU A 143 4.53 -8.69 -6.37
CA GLU A 143 5.68 -8.74 -5.47
C GLU A 143 5.57 -7.66 -4.40
N ALA A 144 5.46 -6.40 -4.82
CA ALA A 144 5.53 -5.27 -3.89
C ALA A 144 4.32 -5.21 -2.96
N TYR A 145 3.11 -5.50 -3.45
CA TYR A 145 1.90 -5.44 -2.64
C TYR A 145 1.81 -6.62 -1.67
N ALA A 146 2.19 -7.83 -2.07
CA ALA A 146 2.24 -8.97 -1.16
C ALA A 146 3.26 -8.72 -0.03
N THR A 147 4.44 -8.20 -0.36
CA THR A 147 5.45 -7.81 0.63
C THR A 147 4.96 -6.67 1.53
N LEU A 148 4.27 -5.67 0.97
CA LEU A 148 3.65 -4.58 1.75
C LEU A 148 2.67 -5.14 2.80
N LEU A 149 1.79 -6.05 2.40
CA LEU A 149 0.83 -6.70 3.30
C LEU A 149 1.50 -7.56 4.38
N ALA A 150 2.70 -8.09 4.11
CA ALA A 150 3.48 -8.86 5.06
C ALA A 150 4.28 -8.00 6.05
N ILE A 151 4.83 -6.86 5.60
CA ILE A 151 5.73 -6.01 6.39
C ILE A 151 5.00 -4.96 7.21
N VAL A 152 3.93 -4.35 6.68
CA VAL A 152 3.20 -3.32 7.41
C VAL A 152 2.61 -3.99 8.66
N PRO A 153 3.00 -3.58 9.89
CA PRO A 153 2.32 -4.03 11.09
C PRO A 153 0.86 -3.67 10.87
N ARG A 154 0.06 -4.69 10.61
CA ARG A 154 -1.36 -4.50 10.34
C ARG A 154 -1.89 -3.67 11.51
N PRO A 155 -2.62 -2.57 11.28
CA PRO A 155 -3.48 -2.06 12.32
C PRO A 155 -4.36 -3.26 12.68
N HIS A 156 -4.06 -3.91 13.80
CA HIS A 156 -4.76 -5.10 14.24
C HIS A 156 -6.11 -4.62 14.73
N PHE A 157 -7.03 -4.43 13.80
CA PHE A 157 -8.32 -3.82 14.02
C PHE A 157 -8.19 -2.41 14.64
N VAL A 158 -8.84 -1.45 14.00
CA VAL A 158 -9.34 -0.29 14.76
C VAL A 158 -10.54 -0.84 15.53
N ASP A 159 -10.27 -1.65 16.55
CA ASP A 159 -11.32 -2.10 17.47
C ASP A 159 -11.71 -0.92 18.36
N GLU A 160 -12.88 -0.98 18.98
CA GLU A 160 -13.34 0.09 19.88
C GLU A 160 -12.30 0.36 20.99
N ALA A 161 -11.55 -0.67 21.40
CA ALA A 161 -10.48 -0.54 22.38
C ALA A 161 -9.29 0.28 21.85
N PHE A 162 -8.89 0.13 20.59
CA PHE A 162 -7.86 0.94 19.95
C PHE A 162 -8.35 2.38 19.76
N VAL A 163 -9.59 2.57 19.31
CA VAL A 163 -10.19 3.91 19.20
C VAL A 163 -10.20 4.58 20.56
N SER A 164 -10.65 3.88 21.62
CA SER A 164 -10.65 4.40 22.98
C SER A 164 -9.25 4.78 23.43
N ARG A 165 -8.24 3.93 23.23
CA ARG A 165 -6.85 4.26 23.56
C ARG A 165 -6.33 5.49 22.81
N VAL A 166 -6.69 5.64 21.55
CA VAL A 166 -6.30 6.81 20.75
C VAL A 166 -7.01 8.07 21.27
N VAL A 167 -8.30 8.00 21.59
CA VAL A 167 -9.07 9.10 22.18
C VAL A 167 -8.55 9.48 23.57
N ASP A 168 -8.22 8.49 24.41
CA ASP A 168 -7.62 8.70 25.72
C ASP A 168 -6.26 9.38 25.59
N LEU A 169 -5.41 8.90 24.69
CA LEU A 169 -4.12 9.54 24.40
C LEU A 169 -4.31 10.95 23.86
N LEU A 170 -5.28 11.17 22.96
CA LEU A 170 -5.63 12.49 22.46
C LEU A 170 -6.09 13.42 23.58
N ASN A 171 -6.90 12.93 24.53
CA ASN A 171 -7.33 13.70 25.69
C ASN A 171 -6.15 14.11 26.58
N THR A 172 -5.09 13.29 26.67
CA THR A 172 -3.87 13.66 27.42
C THR A 172 -3.00 14.68 26.70
N VAL A 173 -3.05 14.74 25.37
CA VAL A 173 -2.22 15.64 24.54
C VAL A 173 -2.94 16.95 24.24
N ASP A 174 -4.23 16.89 23.89
CA ASP A 174 -5.10 18.03 23.56
C ASP A 174 -6.59 17.69 23.80
N ALA A 175 -7.02 17.91 25.04
CA ALA A 175 -8.41 17.70 25.47
C ALA A 175 -9.43 18.59 24.71
N SER A 176 -9.03 19.78 24.26
CA SER A 176 -9.91 20.70 23.55
C SER A 176 -10.24 20.16 22.14
N TYR A 177 -9.24 19.63 21.45
CA TYR A 177 -9.41 19.02 20.14
C TYR A 177 -10.23 17.72 20.22
N ALA A 178 -9.97 16.87 21.22
CA ALA A 178 -10.75 15.65 21.44
C ALA A 178 -12.23 15.95 21.71
N THR A 179 -12.53 16.96 22.54
CA THR A 179 -13.91 17.40 22.82
C THR A 179 -14.59 17.93 21.55
N SER A 180 -13.85 18.65 20.70
CA SER A 180 -14.35 19.17 19.42
C SER A 180 -14.67 18.05 18.43
N LEU A 181 -13.88 16.99 18.39
CA LEU A 181 -14.16 15.83 17.54
C LEU A 181 -15.42 15.07 17.97
N VAL A 182 -15.62 14.86 19.28
CA VAL A 182 -16.82 14.19 19.82
C VAL A 182 -18.09 15.00 19.54
N THR A 183 -18.00 16.34 19.58
CA THR A 183 -19.15 17.21 19.27
C THR A 183 -19.45 17.28 17.77
N LEU A 184 -18.45 17.19 16.91
CA LEU A 184 -18.62 17.20 15.45
C LEU A 184 -19.06 15.84 14.87
N PHE A 185 -18.67 14.74 15.52
CA PHE A 185 -18.99 13.39 15.09
C PHE A 185 -19.60 12.59 16.26
N PRO A 186 -20.83 12.96 16.71
CA PRO A 186 -21.50 12.20 17.75
C PRO A 186 -21.75 10.77 17.27
N SER A 187 -21.41 9.77 18.09
CA SER A 187 -21.62 8.36 17.76
C SER A 187 -23.10 8.09 17.50
N GLU A 188 -23.48 7.76 16.26
CA GLU A 188 -24.79 7.22 15.95
C GLU A 188 -24.88 5.78 16.49
N VAL A 189 -25.28 5.63 17.75
CA VAL A 189 -25.74 4.33 18.25
C VAL A 189 -27.26 4.28 18.11
N PRO A 190 -27.83 3.38 17.29
CA PRO A 190 -29.26 3.18 17.26
C PRO A 190 -29.69 2.60 18.61
N ASN A 191 -30.59 3.31 19.30
CA ASN A 191 -31.35 2.80 20.44
C ASN A 191 -32.17 1.59 19.98
N VAL A 192 -31.60 0.40 20.03
CA VAL A 192 -32.35 -0.85 20.05
C VAL A 192 -32.11 -1.47 21.40
N LEU A 193 -33.09 -1.31 22.29
CA LEU A 193 -33.63 -2.29 23.24
C LEU A 193 -34.54 -1.54 24.23
N LYS A 194 -35.83 -1.53 23.90
CA LYS A 194 -36.91 -1.65 24.90
C LYS A 194 -37.49 -3.04 24.76
#